data_AF-A0A124E8N7-F1
#
_entry.id   AF-A0A124E8N7-F1
#
_cell.length_a   1.000
_cell.length_b   1.000
_cell.length_c   1.000
_cell.angle_alpha   90.00
_cell.angle_beta   90.00
_cell.angle_gamma   90.00
#
_symmetry.space_group_name_H-M   'P 1'
#
loop_
_entity.id
_entity.type
_entity.pdbx_description
1 polymer ?
#
loop_
_entity_poly.entity_id
_entity_poly.type
_entity_poly.pdbx_seq_one_letter_code
_entity_poly.pdbx_strand_id
1 'polypeptide(L)'
;MSALDAFFLTWRKARETYGVGTPQTGEQFDHSTTFRELASRLESTAPGDKWTGTAADAYDAVNTEHRLVIGELANLDRRLGAQITRAAQIVTTGRNDLQTVHDTVAAIADRLPPGPSDDAMRYALVSQGTGKIIEIIRDSNTDLNAVGADLRALDSAYQELGNQKFANGPKESNT
;
A
#
# COMPACT_ATOMS: atom_id res chain seq x y z
N MET A 1 24.88 29.80 13.40
CA MET A 1 23.76 29.15 12.68
C MET A 1 22.49 29.82 13.14
N SER A 2 21.73 30.42 12.23
CA SER A 2 20.48 31.11 12.55
C SER A 2 19.34 30.12 12.84
N ALA A 3 18.24 30.60 13.42
CA ALA A 3 17.03 29.78 13.59
C ALA A 3 16.48 29.30 12.24
N LEU A 4 16.63 30.10 11.19
CA LEU A 4 16.22 29.78 9.82
C LEU A 4 17.12 28.69 9.21
N ASP A 5 18.43 28.75 9.44
CA ASP A 5 19.36 27.70 9.01
C ASP A 5 19.03 26.35 9.68
N ALA A 6 18.70 26.40 10.99
CA ALA A 6 18.31 25.22 11.74
C ALA A 6 16.98 24.63 11.23
N PHE A 7 16.03 25.49 10.86
CA PHE A 7 14.79 25.08 10.20
C PHE A 7 15.06 24.37 8.87
N PHE A 8 15.84 24.97 7.97
CA PHE A 8 16.13 24.35 6.67
C PHE A 8 16.90 23.03 6.80
N LEU A 9 17.80 22.93 7.78
CA LEU A 9 18.45 21.66 8.11
C LEU A 9 17.44 20.61 8.58
N THR A 10 16.49 21.00 9.43
CA THR A 10 15.45 20.11 9.95
C THR A 10 14.52 19.64 8.85
N TRP A 11 14.06 20.55 7.99
CA TRP A 11 13.29 20.24 6.79
C TRP A 11 14.02 19.25 5.88
N ARG A 12 15.31 19.48 5.60
CA ARG A 12 16.09 18.59 4.75
C ARG A 12 16.16 17.18 5.33
N LYS A 13 16.44 17.05 6.63
CA LYS A 13 16.45 15.77 7.34
C LYS A 13 15.09 15.08 7.30
N ALA A 14 14.00 15.82 7.49
CA ALA A 14 12.64 15.30 7.36
C ALA A 14 12.40 14.78 5.93
N ARG A 15 12.75 15.55 4.90
CA ARG A 15 12.59 15.13 3.51
C ARG A 15 13.40 13.88 3.17
N GLU A 16 14.61 13.74 3.73
CA GLU A 16 15.46 12.56 3.55
C GLU A 16 14.80 11.27 4.06
N THR A 17 13.93 11.31 5.09
CA THR A 17 13.24 10.10 5.59
C THR A 17 12.21 9.55 4.61
N TYR A 18 11.76 10.36 3.65
CA TYR A 18 10.85 9.92 2.60
C TYR A 18 11.59 9.27 1.43
N GLY A 19 12.92 9.23 1.44
CA GLY A 19 13.74 8.69 0.35
C GLY A 19 13.79 9.57 -0.91
N VAL A 20 14.28 9.00 -2.01
CA VAL A 20 14.47 9.68 -3.31
C VAL A 20 13.81 8.90 -4.45
N GLY A 21 13.67 9.52 -5.63
CA GLY A 21 13.10 8.90 -6.82
C GLY A 21 11.58 8.75 -6.78
N THR A 22 10.96 8.31 -7.87
CA THR A 22 9.52 8.04 -7.92
C THR A 22 9.19 6.79 -7.11
N PRO A 23 8.32 6.86 -6.08
CA PRO A 23 7.90 5.67 -5.36
C PRO A 23 7.25 4.66 -6.30
N GLN A 24 7.59 3.39 -6.15
CA GLN A 24 7.00 2.32 -6.95
C GLN A 24 5.56 2.08 -6.50
N THR A 25 4.64 2.10 -7.45
CA THR A 25 3.24 1.77 -7.25
C THR A 25 3.02 0.25 -7.33
N GLY A 26 1.86 -0.20 -6.89
CA GLY A 26 1.60 -1.62 -6.63
C GLY A 26 1.11 -2.43 -7.81
N GLU A 27 1.05 -1.88 -9.03
CA GLU A 27 0.51 -2.58 -10.21
C GLU A 27 1.26 -3.89 -10.50
N GLN A 28 2.56 -3.94 -10.18
CA GLN A 28 3.36 -5.16 -10.34
C GLN A 28 2.96 -6.30 -9.39
N PHE A 29 2.16 -6.01 -8.36
CA PHE A 29 1.65 -6.99 -7.39
C PHE A 29 0.17 -7.31 -7.60
N ASP A 30 -0.50 -6.66 -8.57
CA ASP A 30 -1.89 -6.94 -8.91
C ASP A 30 -1.96 -7.85 -10.14
N HIS A 31 -1.89 -9.16 -9.92
CA HIS A 31 -2.15 -10.16 -10.97
C HIS A 31 -3.61 -10.62 -10.98
N SER A 32 -4.52 -9.84 -10.39
CA SER A 32 -5.90 -10.26 -10.19
C SER A 32 -6.66 -10.52 -11.50
N THR A 33 -6.35 -9.82 -12.58
CA THR A 33 -6.92 -10.11 -13.90
C THR A 33 -6.53 -11.50 -14.39
N THR A 34 -5.25 -11.86 -14.29
CA THR A 34 -4.74 -13.19 -14.67
C THR A 34 -5.43 -14.30 -13.87
N PHE A 35 -5.58 -14.11 -12.55
CA PHE A 35 -6.27 -15.09 -11.72
C PHE A 35 -7.76 -15.21 -12.05
N ARG A 36 -8.45 -14.10 -12.32
CA ARG A 36 -9.87 -14.15 -12.76
C ARG A 36 -10.02 -14.87 -14.10
N GLU A 37 -9.11 -14.65 -15.04
CA GLU A 37 -9.09 -15.39 -16.31
C GLU A 37 -8.87 -16.89 -16.08
N LEU A 38 -7.96 -17.27 -15.19
CA LEU A 38 -7.73 -18.67 -14.85
C LEU A 38 -8.96 -19.32 -14.22
N ALA A 39 -9.64 -18.63 -13.30
CA ALA A 39 -10.89 -19.11 -12.71
C ALA A 39 -12.00 -19.30 -13.77
N SER A 40 -12.11 -18.39 -14.72
CA SER A 40 -13.06 -18.52 -15.85
C SER A 40 -12.70 -19.68 -16.78
N ARG A 41 -11.41 -19.93 -17.03
CA ARG A 41 -10.96 -21.10 -17.79
C ARG A 41 -11.30 -22.41 -17.07
N LEU A 42 -11.09 -22.48 -15.76
CA LEU A 42 -11.48 -23.66 -14.98
C LEU A 42 -12.99 -23.89 -14.98
N GLU A 43 -13.79 -22.83 -14.90
CA GLU A 43 -15.25 -22.92 -15.06
C GLU A 43 -15.63 -23.58 -16.39
N SER A 44 -14.97 -23.22 -17.47
CA SER A 44 -15.24 -23.78 -18.80
C SER A 44 -14.91 -25.27 -18.93
N THR A 45 -14.16 -25.85 -17.98
CA THR A 45 -13.83 -27.27 -17.95
C THR A 45 -14.70 -28.08 -16.99
N ALA A 46 -15.71 -27.47 -16.36
CA ALA A 46 -16.67 -28.20 -15.55
C ALA A 46 -17.38 -29.30 -16.38
N PRO A 47 -17.80 -30.42 -15.77
CA PRO A 47 -18.32 -31.58 -16.52
C PRO A 47 -19.53 -31.28 -17.42
N GLY A 48 -20.36 -30.32 -17.01
CA GLY A 48 -21.63 -30.01 -17.67
C GLY A 48 -22.53 -31.23 -17.81
N ASP A 49 -23.50 -31.18 -18.75
CA ASP A 49 -24.48 -32.26 -18.91
C ASP A 49 -23.94 -33.51 -19.62
N LYS A 50 -22.74 -33.42 -20.21
CA LYS A 50 -22.18 -34.45 -21.10
C LYS A 50 -21.26 -35.45 -20.39
N TRP A 51 -20.72 -35.07 -19.23
CA TRP A 51 -19.87 -35.93 -18.41
C TRP A 51 -20.53 -36.13 -17.05
N THR A 52 -20.97 -37.37 -16.78
CA THR A 52 -21.77 -37.71 -15.59
C THR A 52 -21.20 -38.93 -14.87
N GLY A 53 -21.67 -39.16 -13.64
CA GLY A 53 -21.26 -40.25 -12.77
C GLY A 53 -20.26 -39.81 -11.70
N THR A 54 -19.93 -40.70 -10.76
CA THR A 54 -19.17 -40.36 -9.54
C THR A 54 -17.83 -39.68 -9.81
N ALA A 55 -17.15 -40.02 -10.91
CA ALA A 55 -15.90 -39.36 -11.29
C ALA A 55 -16.12 -37.91 -11.76
N ALA A 56 -17.23 -37.64 -12.45
CA ALA A 56 -17.62 -36.29 -12.86
C ALA A 56 -17.95 -35.44 -11.63
N ASP A 57 -18.73 -35.97 -10.69
CA ASP A 57 -19.10 -35.28 -9.44
C ASP A 57 -17.86 -34.94 -8.60
N ALA A 58 -16.92 -35.88 -8.48
CA ALA A 58 -15.68 -35.67 -7.75
C ALA A 58 -14.79 -34.60 -8.41
N TYR A 59 -14.72 -34.60 -9.75
CA TYR A 59 -14.01 -33.56 -10.48
C TYR A 59 -14.67 -32.19 -10.31
N ASP A 60 -16.00 -32.10 -10.42
CA ASP A 60 -16.74 -30.85 -10.30
C ASP A 60 -16.53 -30.20 -8.92
N ALA A 61 -16.52 -31.00 -7.87
CA ALA A 61 -16.21 -30.55 -6.51
C ALA A 61 -14.80 -29.94 -6.42
N VAL A 62 -13.79 -30.63 -6.97
CA VAL A 62 -12.40 -30.13 -6.98
C VAL A 62 -12.25 -28.90 -7.88
N ASN A 63 -12.89 -28.88 -9.04
CA ASN A 63 -12.89 -27.74 -9.96
C ASN A 63 -13.48 -26.50 -9.30
N THR A 64 -14.61 -26.65 -8.62
CA THR A 64 -15.27 -25.59 -7.85
C THR A 64 -14.36 -25.05 -6.75
N GLU A 65 -13.73 -25.92 -5.96
CA GLU A 65 -12.78 -25.51 -4.92
C GLU A 65 -11.57 -24.75 -5.51
N HIS A 66 -11.00 -25.23 -6.62
CA HIS A 66 -9.91 -24.54 -7.32
C HIS A 66 -10.31 -23.13 -7.76
N ARG A 67 -11.50 -22.98 -8.35
CA ARG A 67 -12.02 -21.68 -8.79
C ARG A 67 -12.19 -20.71 -7.62
N LEU A 68 -12.72 -21.18 -6.49
CA LEU A 68 -12.88 -20.37 -5.28
C LEU A 68 -11.53 -19.88 -4.78
N VAL A 69 -10.54 -20.78 -4.65
CA VAL A 69 -9.19 -20.42 -4.19
C VAL A 69 -8.52 -19.42 -5.12
N ILE A 70 -8.60 -19.62 -6.43
CA ILE A 70 -8.03 -18.68 -7.41
C ILE A 70 -8.75 -17.33 -7.40
N GLY A 71 -10.08 -17.33 -7.19
CA GLY A 71 -10.87 -16.12 -7.00
C GLY A 71 -10.41 -15.31 -5.79
N GLU A 72 -10.14 -15.99 -4.66
CA GLU A 72 -9.61 -15.34 -3.46
C GLU A 72 -8.17 -14.83 -3.66
N LEU A 73 -7.30 -15.59 -4.34
CA LEU A 73 -5.98 -15.09 -4.74
C LEU A 73 -6.09 -13.79 -5.55
N ALA A 74 -7.04 -13.73 -6.50
CA ALA A 74 -7.26 -12.51 -7.27
C ALA A 74 -7.68 -11.32 -6.38
N ASN A 75 -8.48 -11.55 -5.35
CA ASN A 75 -8.90 -10.50 -4.42
C ASN A 75 -7.73 -10.03 -3.55
N LEU A 76 -6.90 -10.96 -3.07
CA LEU A 76 -5.73 -10.65 -2.25
C LEU A 76 -4.66 -9.88 -3.04
N ASP A 77 -4.35 -10.29 -4.27
CA ASP A 77 -3.37 -9.61 -5.14
C ASP A 77 -3.78 -8.16 -5.42
N ARG A 78 -5.06 -7.95 -5.77
CA ARG A 78 -5.59 -6.61 -5.99
C ARG A 78 -5.44 -5.73 -4.75
N ARG A 79 -5.73 -6.27 -3.57
CA ARG A 79 -5.62 -5.54 -2.30
C ARG A 79 -4.15 -5.26 -1.97
N LEU A 80 -3.24 -6.19 -2.22
CA LEU A 80 -1.81 -6.00 -2.05
C LEU A 80 -1.31 -4.85 -2.93
N GLY A 81 -1.62 -4.88 -4.23
CA GLY A 81 -1.27 -3.80 -5.15
C GLY A 81 -1.81 -2.45 -4.70
N ALA A 82 -3.08 -2.38 -4.28
CA ALA A 82 -3.67 -1.15 -3.77
C ALA A 82 -2.95 -0.59 -2.53
N GLN A 83 -2.52 -1.45 -1.60
CA GLN A 83 -1.81 -1.02 -0.38
C GLN A 83 -0.39 -0.50 -0.69
N ILE A 84 0.31 -1.13 -1.64
CA ILE A 84 1.62 -0.62 -2.09
C ILE A 84 1.46 0.73 -2.80
N THR A 85 0.47 0.89 -3.68
CA THR A 85 0.15 2.18 -4.30
C THR A 85 -0.20 3.24 -3.23
N ARG A 86 -0.93 2.87 -2.19
CA ARG A 86 -1.24 3.77 -1.07
C ARG A 86 0.02 4.22 -0.34
N ALA A 87 0.96 3.32 -0.04
CA ALA A 87 2.24 3.68 0.57
C ALA A 87 3.03 4.66 -0.32
N ALA A 88 3.11 4.40 -1.62
CA ALA A 88 3.75 5.27 -2.60
C ALA A 88 3.12 6.67 -2.64
N GLN A 89 1.79 6.75 -2.54
CA GLN A 89 1.07 8.03 -2.48
C GLN A 89 1.37 8.79 -1.20
N ILE A 90 1.37 8.13 -0.03
CA ILE A 90 1.70 8.78 1.25
C ILE A 90 3.10 9.40 1.19
N VAL A 91 4.07 8.65 0.64
CA VAL A 91 5.44 9.15 0.48
C VAL A 91 5.49 10.36 -0.46
N THR A 92 4.78 10.30 -1.58
CA THR A 92 4.73 11.40 -2.57
C THR A 92 4.08 12.65 -1.99
N THR A 93 2.94 12.49 -1.32
CA THR A 93 2.22 13.60 -0.67
C THR A 93 3.08 14.23 0.42
N GLY A 94 3.67 13.45 1.34
CA GLY A 94 4.50 14.01 2.40
C GLY A 94 5.72 14.79 1.87
N ARG A 95 6.34 14.35 0.77
CA ARG A 95 7.43 15.12 0.12
C ARG A 95 6.92 16.46 -0.44
N ASN A 96 5.77 16.47 -1.07
CA ASN A 96 5.17 17.70 -1.64
C ASN A 96 4.76 18.67 -0.53
N ASP A 97 4.20 18.17 0.56
CA ASP A 97 3.79 18.98 1.70
C ASP A 97 5.01 19.58 2.40
N LEU A 98 6.06 18.77 2.63
CA LEU A 98 7.32 19.28 3.15
C LEU A 98 7.91 20.36 2.23
N GLN A 99 7.92 20.15 0.91
CA GLN A 99 8.41 21.16 -0.04
C GLN A 99 7.60 22.46 0.06
N THR A 100 6.28 22.35 0.16
CA THR A 100 5.38 23.51 0.31
C THR A 100 5.69 24.30 1.59
N VAL A 101 5.94 23.61 2.71
CA VAL A 101 6.33 24.25 3.98
C VAL A 101 7.66 24.97 3.85
N HIS A 102 8.66 24.35 3.22
CA HIS A 102 9.95 24.98 2.96
C HIS A 102 9.80 26.27 2.14
N ASP A 103 9.11 26.20 1.00
CA ASP A 103 8.98 27.32 0.08
C ASP A 103 8.20 28.48 0.71
N THR A 104 7.19 28.16 1.52
CA THR A 104 6.44 29.16 2.29
C THR A 104 7.33 29.88 3.29
N VAL A 105 8.14 29.14 4.07
CA VAL A 105 9.03 29.74 5.07
C VAL A 105 10.12 30.59 4.40
N ALA A 106 10.72 30.10 3.31
CA ALA A 106 11.70 30.86 2.54
C ALA A 106 11.10 32.18 2.00
N ALA A 107 9.93 32.10 1.36
CA ALA A 107 9.27 33.27 0.78
C ALA A 107 8.87 34.33 1.81
N ILE A 108 8.49 33.92 3.03
CA ILE A 108 8.19 34.87 4.11
C ILE A 108 9.50 35.47 4.66
N ALA A 109 10.53 34.64 4.87
CA ALA A 109 11.81 35.08 5.41
C ALA A 109 12.50 36.13 4.53
N ASP A 110 12.36 36.02 3.20
CA ASP A 110 12.91 36.98 2.21
C ASP A 110 12.22 38.36 2.25
N ARG A 111 11.00 38.43 2.79
CA ARG A 111 10.20 39.67 2.85
C ARG A 111 10.28 40.39 4.19
N LEU A 112 10.95 39.80 5.18
CA LEU A 112 11.04 40.40 6.52
C LEU A 112 11.97 41.63 6.51
N PRO A 113 11.51 42.79 7.01
CA PRO A 113 12.31 44.00 7.04
C PRO A 113 13.44 43.90 8.08
N PRO A 114 14.60 44.52 7.83
CA PRO A 114 15.70 44.51 8.80
C PRO A 114 15.35 45.35 10.04
N GLY A 115 15.56 44.81 11.25
CA GLY A 115 15.42 45.57 12.50
C GLY A 115 15.14 44.70 13.76
N PRO A 116 15.02 45.28 14.96
CA PRO A 116 14.87 44.53 16.21
C PRO A 116 13.56 43.71 16.33
N SER A 117 12.51 44.09 15.59
CA SER A 117 11.25 43.35 15.51
C SER A 117 11.33 42.09 14.63
N ASP A 118 12.42 41.95 13.86
CA ASP A 118 12.67 40.85 12.92
C ASP A 118 12.91 39.52 13.64
N ASP A 119 13.71 39.50 14.70
CA ASP A 119 14.09 38.26 15.39
C ASP A 119 12.88 37.53 15.98
N ALA A 120 11.93 38.26 16.57
CA ALA A 120 10.69 37.68 17.09
C ALA A 120 9.80 37.12 15.98
N MET A 121 9.69 37.82 14.84
CA MET A 121 8.93 37.37 13.67
C MET A 121 9.58 36.14 13.02
N ARG A 122 10.92 36.12 12.87
CA ARG A 122 11.67 34.96 12.38
C ARG A 122 11.50 33.75 13.28
N TYR A 123 11.56 33.94 14.60
CA TYR A 123 11.36 32.84 15.54
C TYR A 123 9.93 32.26 15.44
N ALA A 124 8.91 33.12 15.36
CA ALA A 124 7.53 32.68 15.19
C ALA A 124 7.33 31.91 13.88
N LEU A 125 7.89 32.41 12.77
CA LEU A 125 7.85 31.74 11.47
C LEU A 125 8.51 30.36 11.50
N VAL A 126 9.71 30.26 12.07
CA VAL A 126 10.45 29.01 12.23
C VAL A 126 9.69 28.01 13.11
N SER A 127 9.12 28.49 14.23
CA SER A 127 8.31 27.67 15.13
C SER A 127 7.09 27.08 14.41
N GLN A 128 6.36 27.91 13.67
CA GLN A 128 5.21 27.48 12.88
C GLN A 128 5.60 26.47 11.79
N GLY A 129 6.66 26.75 11.02
CA GLY A 129 7.15 25.85 9.98
C GLY A 129 7.60 24.50 10.55
N THR A 130 8.31 24.51 11.67
CA THR A 130 8.75 23.29 12.37
C THR A 130 7.56 22.47 12.88
N GLY A 131 6.53 23.14 13.42
CA GLY A 131 5.28 22.48 13.81
C GLY A 131 4.60 21.74 12.66
N LYS A 132 4.52 22.37 11.48
CA LYS A 132 3.98 21.74 10.27
C LYS A 132 4.80 20.53 9.80
N ILE A 133 6.13 20.61 9.88
CA ILE A 133 7.00 19.46 9.56
C ILE A 133 6.68 18.28 10.49
N ILE A 134 6.54 18.53 11.79
CA ILE A 134 6.23 17.49 12.79
C ILE A 134 4.87 16.85 12.49
N GLU A 135 3.86 17.66 12.16
CA GLU A 135 2.52 17.20 11.79
C GLU A 135 2.56 16.28 10.57
N ILE A 136 3.18 16.72 9.46
CA ILE A 136 3.30 15.94 8.23
C ILE A 136 3.95 14.56 8.48
N ILE A 137 5.05 14.53 9.25
CA ILE A 137 5.74 13.28 9.59
C ILE A 137 4.87 12.38 10.45
N ARG A 138 4.15 12.95 11.43
CA ARG A 138 3.29 12.18 12.32
C ARG A 138 2.13 11.54 11.56
N ASP A 139 1.50 12.29 10.67
CA ASP A 139 0.37 11.82 9.87
C ASP A 139 0.83 10.76 8.88
N SER A 140 1.95 11.00 8.19
CA SER A 140 2.55 10.00 7.29
C SER A 140 2.90 8.70 8.02
N ASN A 141 3.46 8.78 9.23
CA ASN A 141 3.75 7.59 10.03
C ASN A 141 2.48 6.86 10.47
N THR A 142 1.43 7.60 10.83
CA THR A 142 0.14 7.01 11.19
C THR A 142 -0.45 6.25 10.01
N ASP A 143 -0.45 6.85 8.83
CA ASP A 143 -0.97 6.24 7.60
C ASP A 143 -0.13 5.04 7.15
N LEU A 144 1.20 5.13 7.20
CA LEU A 144 2.09 4.01 6.87
C LEU A 144 1.96 2.85 7.86
N ASN A 145 1.72 3.14 9.15
CA ASN A 145 1.43 2.09 10.13
C ASN A 145 0.10 1.39 9.84
N ALA A 146 -0.92 2.12 9.38
CA ALA A 146 -2.17 1.52 8.94
C ALA A 146 -1.97 0.61 7.72
N VAL A 147 -1.20 1.06 6.72
CA VAL A 147 -0.81 0.22 5.58
C VAL A 147 -0.05 -1.02 6.05
N GLY A 148 0.89 -0.90 6.99
CA GLY A 148 1.63 -2.03 7.54
C GLY A 148 0.75 -3.02 8.34
N ALA A 149 -0.34 -2.55 8.95
CA ALA A 149 -1.34 -3.44 9.56
C ALA A 149 -2.13 -4.20 8.49
N ASP A 150 -2.58 -3.52 7.45
CA ASP A 150 -3.31 -4.13 6.33
C ASP A 150 -2.46 -5.17 5.59
N LEU A 151 -1.17 -4.91 5.36
CA LEU A 151 -0.25 -5.86 4.74
C LEU A 151 -0.05 -7.13 5.58
N ARG A 152 -0.01 -7.01 6.91
CA ARG A 152 0.05 -8.19 7.80
C ARG A 152 -1.23 -9.00 7.76
N ALA A 153 -2.38 -8.34 7.72
CA ALA A 153 -3.66 -9.03 7.55
C ALA A 153 -3.75 -9.76 6.20
N LEU A 154 -3.18 -9.17 5.13
CA LEU A 154 -3.07 -9.84 3.84
C LEU A 154 -2.15 -11.07 3.89
N ASP A 155 -0.98 -10.96 4.55
CA ASP A 155 -0.08 -12.11 4.76
C ASP A 155 -0.79 -13.28 5.47
N SER A 156 -1.54 -13.01 6.54
CA SER A 156 -2.35 -14.04 7.21
C SER A 156 -3.40 -14.66 6.27
N ALA A 157 -4.09 -13.85 5.45
CA ALA A 157 -5.07 -14.36 4.50
C ALA A 157 -4.43 -15.24 3.40
N TYR A 158 -3.23 -14.89 2.91
CA TYR A 158 -2.48 -15.75 1.99
C TYR A 158 -2.08 -17.08 2.63
N GLN A 159 -1.65 -17.07 3.89
CA GLN A 159 -1.28 -18.29 4.62
C GLN A 159 -2.48 -19.20 4.83
N GLU A 160 -3.64 -18.66 5.21
CA GLU A 160 -4.89 -19.41 5.35
C GLU A 160 -5.27 -20.09 4.03
N LEU A 161 -5.20 -19.35 2.92
CA LEU A 161 -5.52 -19.86 1.59
C LEU A 161 -4.53 -20.95 1.14
N GLY A 162 -3.25 -20.82 1.47
CA GLY A 162 -2.22 -21.83 1.19
C GLY A 162 -2.40 -23.13 1.98
N ASN A 163 -3.10 -23.10 3.11
CA ASN A 163 -3.41 -24.29 3.91
C ASN A 163 -4.67 -25.04 3.44
N GLN A 164 -5.36 -24.52 2.43
CA GLN A 164 -6.60 -25.09 1.93
C GLN A 164 -6.33 -26.40 1.19
N LYS A 165 -6.88 -27.50 1.72
CA LYS A 165 -6.79 -28.82 1.10
C LYS A 165 -7.91 -28.96 0.09
N PHE A 166 -7.54 -29.01 -1.19
CA PHE A 166 -8.48 -29.40 -2.23
C PHE A 166 -9.06 -30.77 -1.89
N ALA A 167 -10.38 -30.92 -2.04
CA ALA A 167 -11.14 -32.09 -1.60
C ALA A 167 -10.33 -33.37 -1.84
N ASN A 168 -10.11 -34.16 -0.77
CA ASN A 168 -9.45 -35.45 -0.86
C ASN A 168 -10.12 -36.22 -1.99
N GLY A 169 -9.40 -36.41 -3.10
CA GLY A 169 -9.92 -37.06 -4.30
C GLY A 169 -10.61 -38.39 -3.95
N PRO A 170 -11.47 -38.90 -4.85
CA PRO A 170 -12.30 -40.05 -4.56
C PRO A 170 -11.45 -41.19 -4.00
N LYS A 171 -11.79 -41.66 -2.79
CA LYS A 171 -11.14 -42.85 -2.23
C LYS A 171 -11.38 -43.98 -3.20
N GLU A 172 -10.30 -44.61 -3.68
CA GLU A 172 -10.40 -45.80 -4.52
C GLU A 172 -11.34 -46.80 -3.84
N SER A 173 -12.47 -47.06 -4.48
CA SER A 173 -13.31 -48.18 -4.10
C SER A 173 -12.53 -49.44 -4.47
N ASN A 174 -11.96 -50.12 -3.49
CA ASN A 174 -11.43 -51.47 -3.68
C ASN A 174 -12.56 -52.36 -4.20
N THR A 175 -12.50 -52.70 -5.50
CA THR A 175 -13.22 -53.81 -6.12
C THR A 175 -12.26 -54.95 -6.37
#